data_AF-A0A640UVX8-F1
#
_entry.id   AF-A0A640UVX8-F1
#
_cell.length_a   1.000
_cell.length_b   1.000
_cell.length_c   1.000
_cell.angle_alpha   90.00
_cell.angle_beta   90.00
_cell.angle_gamma   90.00
#
_symmetry.space_group_name_H-M   'P 1'
#
loop_
_entity.id
_entity.type
_entity.pdbx_description
1 polymer ?
#
loop_
_entity_poly.entity_id
_entity_poly.type
_entity_poly.pdbx_seq_one_letter_code
_entity_poly.pdbx_strand_id
1 'polypeptide(L)'
;MASDKLIRNLRERHRATRAVPSGPVARKALGLTMAVGVAGASVGVFGAGPAAADPLSLELRYTCSVLAVHDRPGTVKIDTDVPKSAAVGKPTPKFAIHAVVPVSAADTRGLRGAGIKTIQGTVEAKVRVTAPEGDTDLRVPFHVARTSVPASGPFLVKATGAAPKRTFSQPGRAKITIGDLVMHVTASGVMTVTLDVPCKLDARQNHVVASFDIAGTGTTTGPAPSGTTETATSGTTESRNPSEGARAGATTEGSADPSGNLATTGSRGITHLIPLAAGAVVLGAMAVTAAFRFRSRSR
;
A
#
# COMPACT_ATOMS: atom_id res chain seq x y z
N MET A 1 -12.90 17.22 -41.24
CA MET A 1 -12.92 16.09 -42.19
C MET A 1 -11.70 15.16 -42.11
N ALA A 2 -10.83 15.25 -41.10
CA ALA A 2 -9.68 14.34 -40.92
C ALA A 2 -9.89 13.22 -39.89
N SER A 3 -10.93 13.30 -39.05
CA SER A 3 -11.16 12.34 -37.97
C SER A 3 -11.87 11.04 -38.40
N ASP A 4 -12.57 11.04 -39.54
CA ASP A 4 -13.31 9.86 -40.02
C ASP A 4 -12.41 8.77 -40.63
N LYS A 5 -11.26 9.17 -41.21
CA LYS A 5 -10.31 8.21 -41.80
C LYS A 5 -9.57 7.40 -40.73
N LEU A 6 -9.36 7.96 -39.53
CA LEU A 6 -8.61 7.28 -38.47
C LEU A 6 -9.44 6.17 -37.81
N ILE A 7 -10.76 6.37 -37.68
CA ILE A 7 -11.68 5.40 -37.06
C ILE A 7 -11.90 4.19 -37.99
N ARG A 8 -11.89 4.38 -39.31
CA ARG A 8 -12.04 3.27 -40.27
C ARG A 8 -10.83 2.33 -40.27
N ASN A 9 -9.62 2.85 -40.07
CA ASN A 9 -8.38 2.07 -40.11
C ASN A 9 -8.19 1.16 -38.87
N LEU A 10 -8.70 1.57 -37.70
CA LEU A 10 -8.64 0.74 -36.49
C LEU A 10 -9.62 -0.44 -36.50
N ARG A 11 -10.73 -0.35 -37.27
CA ARG A 11 -11.72 -1.43 -37.37
C ARG A 11 -11.26 -2.59 -38.25
N GLU A 12 -10.37 -2.36 -39.20
CA GLU A 12 -9.80 -3.41 -40.07
C GLU A 12 -8.69 -4.20 -39.38
N ARG A 13 -7.91 -3.58 -38.48
CA ARG A 13 -6.82 -4.28 -37.77
C ARG A 13 -7.29 -5.31 -36.74
N HIS A 14 -8.53 -5.22 -36.26
CA HIS A 14 -9.08 -6.18 -35.29
C HIS A 14 -9.74 -7.43 -35.91
N ARG A 15 -9.76 -7.56 -37.25
CA ARG A 15 -10.37 -8.72 -37.93
C ARG A 15 -9.39 -9.81 -38.36
N ALA A 16 -8.10 -9.68 -38.08
CA ALA A 16 -7.07 -10.54 -38.66
C ALA A 16 -6.45 -11.61 -37.74
N THR A 17 -6.98 -11.85 -36.53
CA THR A 17 -6.44 -12.85 -35.59
C THR A 17 -7.52 -13.78 -35.03
N ARG A 18 -8.09 -14.61 -35.90
CA ARG A 18 -8.65 -15.92 -35.53
C ARG A 18 -8.19 -16.95 -36.56
N ALA A 19 -7.05 -17.57 -36.30
CA ALA A 19 -6.67 -18.82 -36.93
C ALA A 19 -6.96 -19.94 -35.92
N VAL A 20 -8.05 -20.67 -36.18
CA VAL A 20 -8.35 -21.98 -35.62
C VAL A 20 -7.62 -22.99 -36.51
N PRO A 21 -6.82 -23.93 -35.98
CA PRO A 21 -6.43 -25.11 -36.74
C PRO A 21 -7.29 -26.30 -36.35
N SER A 22 -8.07 -26.75 -37.34
CA SER A 22 -8.94 -27.92 -37.33
C SER A 22 -8.26 -29.07 -38.09
N GLY A 23 -7.98 -30.21 -37.43
CA GLY A 23 -7.77 -31.54 -38.02
C GLY A 23 -6.54 -31.76 -38.93
N PRO A 24 -6.16 -33.02 -39.27
CA PRO A 24 -7.04 -34.18 -39.42
C PRO A 24 -6.65 -35.46 -38.65
N VAL A 25 -7.65 -36.33 -38.58
CA VAL A 25 -7.67 -37.71 -38.10
C VAL A 25 -6.77 -38.62 -38.95
N ALA A 26 -5.93 -39.43 -38.32
CA ALA A 26 -5.34 -40.64 -38.92
C ALA A 26 -5.51 -41.83 -37.98
N ARG A 27 -5.95 -42.93 -38.58
CA ARG A 27 -6.41 -44.18 -37.96
C ARG A 27 -5.25 -45.16 -37.75
N LYS A 28 -5.38 -45.95 -36.68
CA LYS A 28 -4.85 -47.31 -36.42
C LYS A 28 -3.34 -47.54 -36.33
N ALA A 29 -2.91 -48.07 -35.18
CA ALA A 29 -2.35 -49.44 -35.08
C ALA A 29 -2.33 -49.91 -33.62
N LEU A 30 -2.72 -51.17 -33.41
CA LEU A 30 -2.56 -51.92 -32.16
C LEU A 30 -1.07 -52.09 -31.82
N GLY A 31 -0.75 -52.06 -30.53
CA GLY A 31 0.50 -52.54 -29.96
C GLY A 31 0.33 -52.81 -28.47
N LEU A 32 0.08 -54.08 -28.13
CA LEU A 32 -0.10 -54.58 -26.78
C LEU A 32 1.28 -54.93 -26.19
N THR A 33 1.70 -54.29 -25.10
CA THR A 33 2.76 -54.82 -24.22
C THR A 33 2.45 -54.49 -22.76
N MET A 34 2.10 -55.54 -22.02
CA MET A 34 2.09 -55.58 -20.56
C MET A 34 3.52 -55.59 -20.01
N ALA A 35 3.84 -54.71 -19.05
CA ALA A 35 4.94 -54.94 -18.10
C ALA A 35 4.77 -54.04 -16.83
N VAL A 36 4.26 -54.67 -15.77
CA VAL A 36 4.71 -54.62 -14.37
C VAL A 36 5.42 -53.34 -13.87
N GLY A 37 4.72 -52.61 -12.98
CA GLY A 37 5.19 -52.24 -11.63
C GLY A 37 6.34 -51.25 -11.46
N VAL A 38 6.03 -50.01 -11.09
CA VAL A 38 6.52 -49.33 -9.86
C VAL A 38 5.43 -48.34 -9.44
N ALA A 39 4.91 -48.48 -8.22
CA ALA A 39 4.13 -47.44 -7.56
C ALA A 39 5.07 -46.27 -7.23
N GLY A 40 5.33 -45.41 -8.20
CA GLY A 40 6.08 -44.18 -8.02
C GLY A 40 5.19 -43.15 -7.35
N ALA A 41 5.40 -42.92 -6.06
CA ALA A 41 4.84 -41.78 -5.35
C ALA A 41 5.20 -40.50 -6.13
N SER A 42 4.22 -39.93 -6.85
CA SER A 42 4.35 -38.59 -7.39
C SER A 42 4.43 -37.65 -6.20
N VAL A 43 5.66 -37.31 -5.81
CA VAL A 43 5.94 -36.23 -4.87
C VAL A 43 5.26 -35.00 -5.44
N GLY A 44 4.14 -34.62 -4.82
CA GLY A 44 3.41 -33.41 -5.15
C GLY A 44 4.36 -32.24 -4.95
N VAL A 45 4.90 -31.71 -6.04
CA VAL A 45 5.50 -30.39 -6.03
C VAL A 45 4.36 -29.43 -5.72
N PHE A 46 4.21 -29.09 -4.44
CA PHE A 46 3.49 -27.89 -4.04
C PHE A 46 4.29 -26.72 -4.61
N GLY A 47 4.04 -26.39 -5.87
CA GLY A 47 4.41 -25.11 -6.42
C GLY A 47 3.72 -24.08 -5.54
N ALA A 48 4.50 -23.39 -4.70
CA ALA A 48 4.09 -22.10 -4.18
C ALA A 48 3.86 -21.23 -5.41
N GLY A 49 2.62 -21.20 -5.89
CA GLY A 49 2.21 -20.32 -6.97
C GLY A 49 2.61 -18.90 -6.60
N PRO A 50 2.97 -18.05 -7.57
CA PRO A 50 3.33 -16.68 -7.28
C PRO A 50 2.20 -16.08 -6.45
N ALA A 51 2.52 -15.71 -5.21
CA ALA A 51 1.56 -15.07 -4.32
C ALA A 51 1.09 -13.81 -5.05
N ALA A 52 -0.14 -13.85 -5.54
CA ALA A 52 -0.75 -12.73 -6.23
C ALA A 52 -0.76 -11.56 -5.25
N ALA A 53 0.08 -10.57 -5.53
CA ALA A 53 0.16 -9.37 -4.74
C ALA A 53 -1.15 -8.57 -4.95
N ASP A 54 -1.59 -7.91 -3.87
CA ASP A 54 -2.82 -7.13 -3.91
C ASP A 54 -2.45 -5.73 -4.37
N PRO A 55 -3.03 -5.21 -5.48
CA PRO A 55 -2.81 -3.83 -5.87
C PRO A 55 -3.38 -2.91 -4.80
N LEU A 56 -2.50 -2.33 -3.99
CA LEU A 56 -2.89 -1.33 -3.00
C LEU A 56 -2.70 0.07 -3.58
N SER A 57 -3.80 0.81 -3.62
CA SER A 57 -3.81 2.26 -3.86
C SER A 57 -4.00 2.99 -2.53
N LEU A 58 -3.01 3.79 -2.13
CA LEU A 58 -3.05 4.61 -0.92
C LEU A 58 -2.94 6.09 -1.30
N GLU A 59 -3.84 6.92 -0.79
CA GLU A 59 -3.78 8.38 -0.98
C GLU A 59 -3.31 9.05 0.32
N LEU A 60 -2.24 9.84 0.22
CA LEU A 60 -1.59 10.49 1.35
C LEU A 60 -1.51 11.99 1.15
N ARG A 61 -1.68 12.72 2.25
CA ARG A 61 -1.58 14.18 2.30
C ARG A 61 -0.26 14.60 2.92
N TYR A 62 0.36 15.60 2.33
CA TYR A 62 1.65 16.12 2.74
C TYR A 62 1.59 17.65 2.80
N THR A 63 2.40 18.22 3.70
CA THR A 63 2.68 19.64 3.76
C THR A 63 4.15 19.88 3.37
N CYS A 64 4.37 20.50 2.22
CA CYS A 64 5.68 20.75 1.63
C CYS A 64 6.16 22.18 1.87
N SER A 65 7.37 22.35 2.40
CA SER A 65 7.93 23.68 2.65
C SER A 65 8.80 24.14 1.49
N VAL A 66 8.29 25.06 0.67
CA VAL A 66 8.98 25.60 -0.49
C VAL A 66 9.84 26.79 -0.07
N LEU A 67 11.14 26.72 -0.38
CA LEU A 67 12.15 27.71 0.02
C LEU A 67 12.18 27.98 1.54
N ALA A 68 11.69 27.05 2.35
CA ALA A 68 11.57 27.14 3.80
C ALA A 68 10.73 28.33 4.34
N VAL A 69 9.90 28.97 3.50
CA VAL A 69 9.04 30.09 3.91
C VAL A 69 7.57 29.83 3.61
N HIS A 70 7.28 28.89 2.71
CA HIS A 70 5.92 28.70 2.20
C HIS A 70 5.51 27.23 2.27
N ASP A 71 4.60 26.94 3.21
CA ASP A 71 4.02 25.61 3.33
C ASP A 71 2.89 25.43 2.33
N ARG A 72 2.94 24.31 1.61
CA ARG A 72 2.06 23.97 0.50
C ARG A 72 1.47 22.59 0.74
N PRO A 73 0.14 22.46 0.91
CA PRO A 73 -0.47 21.16 0.99
C PRO A 73 -0.43 20.48 -0.37
N GLY A 74 -0.26 19.16 -0.36
CA GLY A 74 -0.21 18.32 -1.54
C GLY A 74 -0.79 16.94 -1.25
N THR A 75 -1.19 16.24 -2.30
CA THR A 75 -1.70 14.88 -2.22
C THR A 75 -0.91 13.99 -3.15
N VAL A 76 -0.59 12.79 -2.69
CA VAL A 76 0.14 11.77 -3.45
C VAL A 76 -0.70 10.50 -3.45
N LYS A 77 -0.94 9.95 -4.63
CA LYS A 77 -1.50 8.61 -4.80
C LYS A 77 -0.36 7.63 -5.01
N ILE A 78 -0.32 6.56 -4.24
CA ILE A 78 0.70 5.53 -4.29
C ILE A 78 0.03 4.23 -4.70
N ASP A 79 0.50 3.65 -5.79
CA ASP A 79 0.09 2.34 -6.29
C ASP A 79 1.27 1.38 -6.17
N THR A 80 1.08 0.27 -5.48
CA THR A 80 2.14 -0.73 -5.29
C THR A 80 1.57 -2.14 -5.23
N ASP A 81 2.38 -3.09 -5.68
CA ASP A 81 2.05 -4.52 -5.68
C ASP A 81 2.94 -5.23 -4.65
N VAL A 82 2.58 -5.10 -3.37
CA VAL A 82 3.40 -5.62 -2.27
C VAL A 82 3.16 -7.12 -2.12
N PRO A 83 4.22 -7.96 -2.03
CA PRO A 83 4.06 -9.38 -1.77
C PRO A 83 3.26 -9.65 -0.50
N LYS A 84 2.32 -10.61 -0.57
CA LYS A 84 1.51 -11.03 0.60
C LYS A 84 2.32 -11.81 1.64
N SER A 85 3.46 -12.36 1.25
CA SER A 85 4.35 -13.06 2.15
C SER A 85 5.83 -12.96 1.76
N ALA A 86 6.69 -13.16 2.76
CA ALA A 86 8.12 -13.36 2.63
C ALA A 86 8.51 -14.68 3.33
N ALA A 87 9.66 -15.25 2.99
CA ALA A 87 10.19 -16.44 3.67
C ALA A 87 11.43 -16.07 4.49
N VAL A 88 11.54 -16.61 5.70
CA VAL A 88 12.74 -16.46 6.53
C VAL A 88 13.99 -16.89 5.76
N GLY A 89 15.06 -16.11 5.87
CA GLY A 89 16.34 -16.37 5.22
C GLY A 89 16.37 -16.13 3.71
N LYS A 90 15.24 -15.79 3.07
CA LYS A 90 15.19 -15.46 1.64
C LYS A 90 15.01 -13.95 1.43
N PRO A 91 15.75 -13.34 0.49
CA PRO A 91 15.49 -11.96 0.09
C PRO A 91 14.07 -11.79 -0.46
N THR A 92 13.38 -10.74 -0.05
CA THR A 92 12.09 -10.34 -0.62
C THR A 92 12.20 -10.07 -2.13
N PRO A 93 11.12 -10.33 -2.89
CA PRO A 93 11.03 -9.87 -4.25
C PRO A 93 11.18 -8.35 -4.33
N LYS A 94 11.84 -7.87 -5.40
CA LYS A 94 11.73 -6.45 -5.76
C LYS A 94 10.33 -6.22 -6.33
N PHE A 95 9.71 -5.12 -5.92
CA PHE A 95 8.45 -4.65 -6.51
C PHE A 95 8.55 -3.17 -6.85
N ALA A 96 7.83 -2.78 -7.89
CA ALA A 96 7.76 -1.40 -8.34
C ALA A 96 6.74 -0.62 -7.48
N ILE A 97 7.04 0.64 -7.23
CA ILE A 97 6.15 1.57 -6.56
C ILE A 97 5.90 2.72 -7.52
N HIS A 98 4.63 2.99 -7.81
CA HIS A 98 4.20 4.09 -8.63
C HIS A 98 3.58 5.16 -7.75
N ALA A 99 3.95 6.42 -7.99
CA ALA A 99 3.34 7.55 -7.33
C ALA A 99 2.82 8.54 -8.37
N VAL A 100 1.64 9.08 -8.11
CA VAL A 100 0.98 10.08 -8.96
C VAL A 100 0.59 11.27 -8.10
N VAL A 101 1.06 12.44 -8.52
CA VAL A 101 0.74 13.72 -7.88
C VAL A 101 -0.18 14.51 -8.81
N PRO A 102 -1.44 14.75 -8.45
CA PRO A 102 -2.30 15.65 -9.18
C PRO A 102 -1.86 17.11 -8.96
N VAL A 103 -1.70 17.85 -10.06
CA VAL A 103 -1.44 19.29 -10.05
C VAL A 103 -2.70 20.02 -10.50
N SER A 104 -3.16 20.97 -9.68
CA SER A 104 -4.41 21.68 -9.96
C SER A 104 -4.28 22.64 -11.15
N ALA A 105 -5.42 23.07 -11.69
CA ALA A 105 -5.42 24.10 -12.74
C ALA A 105 -4.87 25.45 -12.22
N ALA A 106 -5.07 25.76 -10.94
CA ALA A 106 -4.52 26.97 -10.31
C ALA A 106 -3.00 26.91 -10.22
N ASP A 107 -2.46 25.74 -9.85
CA ASP A 107 -1.01 25.53 -9.79
C ASP A 107 -0.37 25.57 -11.16
N THR A 108 -1.03 24.96 -12.15
CA THR A 108 -0.60 25.04 -13.54
C THR A 108 -0.50 26.48 -14.02
N ARG A 109 -1.52 27.32 -13.72
CA ARG A 109 -1.45 28.75 -14.04
C ARG A 109 -0.27 29.43 -13.35
N GLY A 110 0.01 29.10 -12.09
CA GLY A 110 1.15 29.65 -11.38
C GLY A 110 2.50 29.26 -11.98
N LEU A 111 2.68 27.99 -12.29
CA LEU A 111 3.88 27.47 -12.97
C LEU A 111 4.06 28.14 -14.34
N ARG A 112 3.00 28.27 -15.13
CA ARG A 112 3.03 28.95 -16.43
C ARG A 112 3.31 30.45 -16.31
N GLY A 113 2.75 31.10 -15.30
CA GLY A 113 3.06 32.50 -14.95
C GLY A 113 4.52 32.70 -14.56
N ALA A 114 5.14 31.70 -13.94
CA ALA A 114 6.59 31.64 -13.68
C ALA A 114 7.44 31.29 -14.91
N GLY A 115 6.81 31.09 -16.07
CA GLY A 115 7.48 30.68 -17.30
C GLY A 115 7.99 29.23 -17.29
N ILE A 116 7.59 28.40 -16.32
CA ILE A 116 7.98 26.98 -16.23
C ILE A 116 7.24 26.18 -17.30
N LYS A 117 7.99 25.34 -18.04
CA LYS A 117 7.49 24.51 -19.13
C LYS A 117 7.63 23.01 -18.84
N THR A 118 8.62 22.60 -18.06
CA THR A 118 8.84 21.19 -17.69
C THR A 118 9.27 21.05 -16.24
N ILE A 119 8.91 19.93 -15.63
CA ILE A 119 9.30 19.55 -14.26
C ILE A 119 9.85 18.12 -14.29
N GLN A 120 10.93 17.86 -13.57
CA GLN A 120 11.55 16.54 -13.38
C GLN A 120 12.34 16.51 -12.06
N GLY A 121 12.81 15.34 -11.63
CA GLY A 121 13.63 15.28 -10.41
C GLY A 121 13.65 13.91 -9.74
N THR A 122 13.97 13.91 -8.46
CA THR A 122 13.95 12.72 -7.60
C THR A 122 13.20 13.02 -6.30
N VAL A 123 12.76 11.97 -5.62
CA VAL A 123 12.18 12.05 -4.28
C VAL A 123 12.82 10.98 -3.41
N GLU A 124 13.20 11.33 -2.19
CA GLU A 124 13.58 10.39 -1.15
C GLU A 124 12.44 10.24 -0.15
N ALA A 125 11.84 9.05 -0.09
CA ALA A 125 10.80 8.73 0.88
C ALA A 125 11.40 8.03 2.10
N LYS A 126 11.04 8.49 3.31
CA LYS A 126 11.32 7.76 4.54
C LYS A 126 10.29 6.66 4.71
N VAL A 127 10.75 5.43 4.90
CA VAL A 127 9.90 4.24 5.08
C VAL A 127 10.36 3.52 6.33
N ARG A 128 9.42 3.07 7.15
CA ARG A 128 9.70 2.20 8.29
C ARG A 128 9.12 0.81 8.04
N VAL A 129 9.92 -0.19 8.32
CA VAL A 129 9.51 -1.60 8.32
C VAL A 129 9.55 -2.08 9.75
N THR A 130 8.39 -2.43 10.30
CA THR A 130 8.27 -3.10 11.60
C THR A 130 8.12 -4.59 11.35
N ALA A 131 9.01 -5.38 11.93
CA ALA A 131 9.01 -6.85 11.84
C ALA A 131 9.35 -7.46 13.21
N PRO A 132 9.19 -8.79 13.40
CA PRO A 132 9.48 -9.45 14.68
C PRO A 132 10.91 -9.21 15.18
N GLU A 133 11.89 -9.15 14.28
CA GLU A 133 13.29 -8.88 14.61
C GLU A 133 13.58 -7.40 14.93
N GLY A 134 12.59 -6.52 14.79
CA GLY A 134 12.67 -5.10 15.14
C GLY A 134 12.23 -4.14 14.03
N ASP A 135 12.32 -2.84 14.35
CA ASP A 135 12.05 -1.75 13.43
C ASP A 135 13.29 -1.40 12.59
N THR A 136 13.11 -1.17 11.30
CA THR A 136 14.14 -0.63 10.40
C THR A 136 13.61 0.57 9.63
N ASP A 137 14.34 1.69 9.68
CA ASP A 137 14.11 2.84 8.82
C ASP A 137 14.91 2.73 7.51
N LEU A 138 14.27 3.06 6.40
CA LEU A 138 14.78 2.98 5.04
C LEU A 138 14.54 4.30 4.31
N ARG A 139 15.42 4.60 3.35
CA ARG A 139 15.18 5.64 2.34
C ARG A 139 14.94 4.97 1.00
N VAL A 140 13.80 5.26 0.39
CA VAL A 140 13.42 4.70 -0.91
C VAL A 140 13.48 5.82 -1.95
N PRO A 141 14.38 5.75 -2.95
CA PRO A 141 14.45 6.75 -4.00
C PRO A 141 13.36 6.52 -5.04
N PHE A 142 12.78 7.62 -5.50
CA PHE A 142 11.85 7.69 -6.61
C PHE A 142 12.40 8.62 -7.68
N HIS A 143 12.22 8.25 -8.94
CA HIS A 143 12.49 9.10 -10.09
C HIS A 143 11.20 9.79 -10.54
N VAL A 144 11.20 11.11 -10.60
CA VAL A 144 10.10 11.92 -11.11
C VAL A 144 10.27 12.08 -12.62
N ALA A 145 9.34 11.53 -13.39
CA ALA A 145 9.39 11.59 -14.84
C ALA A 145 9.29 13.03 -15.34
N ARG A 146 10.07 13.34 -16.39
CA ARG A 146 9.99 14.65 -17.05
C ARG A 146 8.58 14.88 -17.58
N THR A 147 7.93 15.90 -17.05
CA THR A 147 6.53 16.21 -17.32
C THR A 147 6.42 17.61 -17.90
N SER A 148 5.75 17.74 -19.04
CA SER A 148 5.43 19.04 -19.64
C SER A 148 4.28 19.69 -18.90
N VAL A 149 4.46 20.94 -18.49
CA VAL A 149 3.41 21.76 -17.88
C VAL A 149 2.50 22.27 -19.01
N PRO A 150 1.21 21.89 -19.03
CA PRO A 150 0.29 22.33 -20.07
C PRO A 150 0.06 23.84 -19.99
N ALA A 151 -0.42 24.45 -21.07
CA ALA A 151 -0.72 25.88 -21.09
C ALA A 151 -1.82 26.27 -20.07
N SER A 152 -2.75 25.36 -19.80
CA SER A 152 -3.82 25.51 -18.80
C SER A 152 -4.37 24.14 -18.38
N GLY A 153 -5.25 24.12 -17.39
CA GLY A 153 -5.90 22.90 -16.89
C GLY A 153 -5.06 22.12 -15.88
N PRO A 154 -5.62 21.08 -15.24
CA PRO A 154 -4.86 20.21 -14.34
C PRO A 154 -3.97 19.23 -15.13
N PHE A 155 -2.95 18.68 -14.47
CA PHE A 155 -2.14 17.59 -15.02
C PHE A 155 -1.62 16.67 -13.92
N LEU A 156 -0.99 15.57 -14.31
CA LEU A 156 -0.41 14.58 -13.39
C LEU A 156 1.10 14.56 -13.53
N VAL A 157 1.79 14.58 -12.40
CA VAL A 157 3.22 14.27 -12.30
C VAL A 157 3.38 12.85 -11.81
N LYS A 158 4.20 12.06 -12.50
CA LYS A 158 4.43 10.65 -12.18
C LYS A 158 5.82 10.45 -11.61
N ALA A 159 5.91 9.64 -10.57
CA ALA A 159 7.17 9.17 -10.01
C ALA A 159 7.18 7.64 -9.89
N THR A 160 8.36 7.04 -10.03
CA THR A 160 8.56 5.60 -9.96
C THR A 160 9.72 5.27 -9.06
N GLY A 161 9.52 4.36 -8.12
CA GLY A 161 10.55 3.82 -7.23
C GLY A 161 10.52 2.30 -7.22
N ALA A 162 11.46 1.70 -6.52
CA ALA A 162 11.49 0.27 -6.28
C ALA A 162 11.84 -0.01 -4.82
N ALA A 163 11.11 -0.94 -4.21
CA ALA A 163 11.42 -1.36 -2.86
C ALA A 163 12.77 -2.11 -2.82
N PRO A 164 13.63 -1.83 -1.83
CA PRO A 164 14.87 -2.58 -1.65
C PRO A 164 14.57 -4.03 -1.23
N LYS A 165 15.45 -4.96 -1.63
CA LYS A 165 15.39 -6.35 -1.14
C LYS A 165 15.71 -6.38 0.35
N ARG A 166 14.97 -7.18 1.11
CA ARG A 166 15.18 -7.39 2.54
C ARG A 166 15.13 -8.87 2.84
N THR A 167 15.97 -9.34 3.75
CA THR A 167 15.90 -10.70 4.27
C THR A 167 15.44 -10.60 5.71
N PHE A 168 14.43 -11.39 6.06
CA PHE A 168 13.92 -11.47 7.42
C PHE A 168 14.50 -12.71 8.12
N SER A 169 14.82 -12.58 9.41
CA SER A 169 15.41 -13.66 10.21
C SER A 169 14.40 -14.35 11.12
N GLN A 170 13.26 -13.71 11.40
CA GLN A 170 12.25 -14.22 12.30
C GLN A 170 10.88 -14.32 11.62
N PRO A 171 10.12 -15.41 11.83
CA PRO A 171 8.77 -15.52 11.32
C PRO A 171 7.81 -14.62 12.11
N GLY A 172 6.74 -14.16 11.46
CA GLY A 172 5.72 -13.32 12.06
C GLY A 172 5.21 -12.23 11.13
N ARG A 173 4.48 -11.25 11.67
CA ARG A 173 3.85 -10.21 10.86
C ARG A 173 4.78 -9.02 10.66
N ALA A 174 4.93 -8.59 9.42
CA ALA A 174 5.62 -7.35 9.06
C ALA A 174 4.64 -6.27 8.62
N LYS A 175 5.02 -5.01 8.86
CA LYS A 175 4.25 -3.81 8.48
C LYS A 175 5.17 -2.77 7.86
N ILE A 176 4.76 -2.23 6.73
CA ILE A 176 5.46 -1.13 6.05
C ILE A 176 4.66 0.15 6.25
N THR A 177 5.30 1.18 6.79
CA THR A 177 4.74 2.53 6.92
C THR A 177 5.60 3.55 6.19
N ILE A 178 4.96 4.58 5.65
CA ILE A 178 5.62 5.70 4.99
C ILE A 178 5.58 6.94 5.88
N GLY A 179 6.65 7.73 5.82
CA GLY A 179 6.79 8.98 6.57
C GLY A 179 7.03 10.17 5.65
N ASP A 180 7.83 11.12 6.15
CA ASP A 180 8.23 12.31 5.42
C ASP A 180 8.99 11.97 4.14
N LEU A 181 9.00 12.92 3.22
CA LEU A 181 9.77 12.84 1.99
C LEU A 181 10.55 14.13 1.73
N VAL A 182 11.60 14.02 0.93
CA VAL A 182 12.35 15.17 0.41
C VAL A 182 12.36 15.09 -1.10
N MET A 183 11.90 16.15 -1.76
CA MET A 183 11.89 16.23 -3.22
C MET A 183 13.06 17.08 -3.71
N HIS A 184 13.78 16.59 -4.70
CA HIS A 184 14.83 17.33 -5.42
C HIS A 184 14.33 17.56 -6.85
N VAL A 185 13.77 18.75 -7.09
CA VAL A 185 13.03 19.05 -8.33
C VAL A 185 13.77 20.07 -9.17
N THR A 186 13.86 19.80 -10.47
CA THR A 186 14.29 20.76 -11.48
C THR A 186 13.08 21.21 -12.28
N ALA A 187 12.81 22.51 -12.25
CA ALA A 187 11.82 23.17 -13.09
C ALA A 187 12.54 23.97 -14.19
N SER A 188 12.19 23.72 -15.45
CA SER A 188 12.82 24.38 -16.61
C SER A 188 11.78 25.13 -17.44
N GLY A 189 12.17 26.28 -17.95
CA GLY A 189 11.29 27.20 -18.65
C GLY A 189 12.05 28.37 -19.26
N VAL A 190 11.61 29.60 -18.96
CA VAL A 190 12.39 30.81 -19.25
C VAL A 190 13.74 30.83 -18.53
N MET A 191 13.79 30.18 -17.36
CA MET A 191 15.00 29.88 -16.60
C MET A 191 14.89 28.44 -16.06
N THR A 192 16.01 27.88 -15.63
CA THR A 192 16.04 26.59 -14.94
C THR A 192 16.31 26.84 -13.46
N VAL A 193 15.49 26.26 -12.59
CA VAL A 193 15.58 26.36 -11.13
C VAL A 193 15.56 24.97 -10.53
N THR A 194 16.46 24.72 -9.58
CA THR A 194 16.50 23.51 -8.77
C THR A 194 16.02 23.84 -7.36
N LEU A 195 15.14 23.00 -6.80
CA LEU A 195 14.59 23.17 -5.47
C LEU A 195 14.67 21.87 -4.68
N ASP A 196 15.10 21.99 -3.43
CA ASP A 196 14.94 20.97 -2.42
C ASP A 196 13.70 21.32 -1.59
N VAL A 197 12.73 20.42 -1.59
CA VAL A 197 11.41 20.64 -0.98
C VAL A 197 11.17 19.54 0.04
N PRO A 198 11.42 19.79 1.34
CA PRO A 198 11.02 18.87 2.38
C PRO A 198 9.49 18.86 2.50
N CYS A 199 8.90 17.67 2.58
CA CYS A 199 7.47 17.49 2.78
C CYS A 199 7.22 16.60 3.99
N LYS A 200 6.44 17.12 4.93
CA LYS A 200 5.98 16.38 6.10
C LYS A 200 4.69 15.66 5.81
N LEU A 201 4.58 14.42 6.27
CA LEU A 201 3.33 13.69 6.21
C LEU A 201 2.33 14.34 7.18
N ASP A 202 1.12 14.62 6.72
CA ASP A 202 0.08 15.19 7.59
C ASP A 202 -0.31 14.19 8.70
N ALA A 203 -0.60 14.70 9.89
CA ALA A 203 -0.97 13.86 11.03
C ALA A 203 -2.36 13.22 10.86
N ARG A 204 -2.61 12.14 11.62
CA ARG A 204 -3.93 11.46 11.75
C ARG A 204 -4.47 10.82 10.46
N GLN A 205 -3.61 10.44 9.52
CA GLN A 205 -3.98 9.61 8.37
C GLN A 205 -3.38 8.20 8.47
N ASN A 206 -3.98 7.23 7.78
CA ASN A 206 -3.41 5.90 7.66
C ASN A 206 -2.22 5.93 6.69
N HIS A 207 -1.02 5.68 7.21
CA HIS A 207 0.22 5.64 6.43
C HIS A 207 0.79 4.22 6.26
N VAL A 208 -0.02 3.20 6.57
CA VAL A 208 0.36 1.80 6.36
C VAL A 208 0.26 1.49 4.87
N VAL A 209 1.40 1.24 4.24
CA VAL A 209 1.51 0.89 2.82
C VAL A 209 1.27 -0.60 2.60
N ALA A 210 1.61 -1.46 3.57
CA ALA A 210 1.28 -2.88 3.49
C ALA A 210 1.48 -3.56 4.83
N SER A 211 0.85 -4.71 4.99
CA SER A 211 1.17 -5.70 6.00
C SER A 211 1.24 -7.07 5.34
N PHE A 212 2.22 -7.89 5.71
CA PHE A 212 2.45 -9.19 5.10
C PHE A 212 3.04 -10.17 6.12
N ASP A 213 2.93 -11.46 5.83
CA ASP A 213 3.41 -12.50 6.73
C ASP A 213 4.81 -12.98 6.33
N ILE A 214 5.71 -13.10 7.31
CA ILE A 214 7.00 -13.74 7.16
C ILE A 214 6.82 -15.20 7.59
N ALA A 215 6.76 -16.09 6.60
CA ALA A 215 6.65 -17.52 6.81
C ALA A 215 7.96 -18.09 7.36
N GLY A 216 7.87 -18.87 8.43
CA GLY A 216 8.99 -19.66 8.94
C GLY A 216 9.41 -20.75 7.97
N THR A 217 10.66 -21.18 8.07
CA THR A 217 11.12 -22.43 7.46
C THR A 217 10.54 -23.58 8.28
N GLY A 218 9.30 -23.99 8.02
CA GLY A 218 8.70 -25.09 8.76
C GLY A 218 9.55 -26.36 8.65
N THR A 219 10.04 -26.87 9.77
CA THR A 219 9.84 -28.29 10.07
C THR A 219 8.37 -28.43 10.44
N THR A 220 7.66 -29.27 9.70
CA THR A 220 6.26 -29.61 9.94
C THR A 220 6.13 -30.27 11.32
N THR A 221 5.63 -29.57 12.34
CA THR A 221 5.07 -30.24 13.52
C THR A 221 3.72 -30.80 13.10
N GLY A 222 3.73 -32.04 12.58
CA GLY A 222 2.50 -32.82 12.46
C GLY A 222 1.88 -33.06 13.85
N PRO A 223 0.57 -33.32 13.95
CA PRO A 223 -0.05 -33.67 15.22
C PRO A 223 0.65 -34.93 15.78
N ALA A 224 1.19 -34.81 17.00
CA ALA A 224 1.71 -35.97 17.72
C ALA A 224 0.57 -37.00 17.89
N PRO A 225 0.78 -38.29 17.60
CA PRO A 225 -0.22 -39.30 17.89
C PRO A 225 -0.40 -39.37 19.41
N SER A 226 -1.64 -39.23 19.87
CA SER A 226 -2.02 -39.43 21.27
C SER A 226 -1.70 -40.88 21.67
N GLY A 227 -0.60 -41.07 22.40
CA GLY A 227 -0.31 -42.29 23.11
C GLY A 227 -1.12 -42.31 24.40
N THR A 228 -2.16 -43.13 24.44
CA THR A 228 -2.83 -43.57 25.66
C THR A 228 -1.87 -44.44 26.46
N THR A 229 -1.56 -44.03 27.70
CA THR A 229 -0.94 -44.94 28.68
C THR A 229 -1.89 -45.03 29.87
N GLU A 230 -2.52 -46.20 29.99
CA GLU A 230 -3.40 -46.57 31.08
C GLU A 230 -2.64 -46.58 32.41
N THR A 231 -3.35 -46.05 33.42
CA THR A 231 -2.96 -46.02 34.82
C THR A 231 -3.27 -47.37 35.45
N ALA A 232 -2.29 -47.98 36.10
CA ALA A 232 -2.52 -49.01 37.11
C ALA A 232 -1.53 -48.80 38.26
N THR A 233 -2.04 -48.55 39.47
CA THR A 233 -1.54 -49.11 40.73
C THR A 233 -2.51 -48.75 41.86
N SER A 234 -3.09 -49.81 42.44
CA SER A 234 -3.88 -49.82 43.68
C SER A 234 -3.01 -49.69 44.92
N GLY A 235 -3.54 -49.08 45.98
CA GLY A 235 -3.01 -49.16 47.35
C GLY A 235 -3.89 -48.39 48.34
N THR A 236 -4.33 -49.08 49.40
CA THR A 236 -5.49 -48.79 50.25
C THR A 236 -5.11 -48.25 51.65
N THR A 237 -6.03 -47.48 52.28
CA THR A 237 -6.19 -47.15 53.74
C THR A 237 -5.08 -46.30 54.42
N GLU A 238 -5.34 -45.27 55.23
CA GLU A 238 -6.16 -45.26 56.46
C GLU A 238 -6.47 -43.82 56.99
N SER A 239 -7.69 -43.65 57.51
CA SER A 239 -8.25 -42.75 58.54
C SER A 239 -7.47 -41.57 59.18
N ARG A 240 -8.06 -40.34 59.16
CA ARG A 240 -8.50 -39.57 60.36
C ARG A 240 -9.18 -38.23 60.04
N ASN A 241 -10.37 -38.03 60.61
CA ASN A 241 -11.05 -36.76 60.94
C ASN A 241 -10.97 -36.60 62.50
N PRO A 242 -11.41 -35.53 63.23
CA PRO A 242 -12.35 -34.45 62.87
C PRO A 242 -12.10 -33.04 63.52
N SER A 243 -13.18 -32.22 63.49
CA SER A 243 -13.46 -30.94 64.19
C SER A 243 -13.01 -29.66 63.50
N GLU A 244 -13.75 -28.53 63.48
CA GLU A 244 -15.08 -28.10 63.97
C GLU A 244 -15.26 -26.65 63.48
N GLY A 245 -16.49 -26.12 63.41
CA GLY A 245 -16.69 -24.65 63.44
C GLY A 245 -17.71 -24.09 62.46
N ALA A 246 -18.88 -23.76 62.99
CA ALA A 246 -20.10 -23.33 62.31
C ALA A 246 -20.33 -21.79 62.31
N ARG A 247 -21.47 -21.42 61.69
CA ARG A 247 -22.28 -20.16 61.72
C ARG A 247 -21.98 -19.12 60.63
N ALA A 248 -22.93 -18.81 59.72
CA ALA A 248 -24.25 -18.13 59.84
C ALA A 248 -24.10 -16.61 59.99
N GLY A 249 -24.79 -15.70 59.29
CA GLY A 249 -25.98 -15.75 58.41
C GLY A 249 -25.95 -14.61 57.36
N ALA A 250 -26.77 -14.64 56.30
CA ALA A 250 -28.19 -14.22 56.23
C ALA A 250 -28.34 -12.68 56.01
N THR A 251 -28.57 -12.20 54.77
CA THR A 251 -29.86 -11.73 54.16
C THR A 251 -30.22 -10.26 54.54
N THR A 252 -30.87 -9.37 53.77
CA THR A 252 -31.57 -9.33 52.47
C THR A 252 -31.81 -7.85 52.05
N GLU A 253 -32.06 -7.62 50.76
CA GLU A 253 -33.10 -6.77 50.11
C GLU A 253 -33.28 -5.24 50.30
N GLY A 254 -33.72 -4.64 49.18
CA GLY A 254 -34.62 -3.47 49.11
C GLY A 254 -34.05 -2.31 48.27
N SER A 255 -34.17 -2.28 46.94
CA SER A 255 -35.34 -1.88 46.13
C SER A 255 -35.80 -0.43 46.34
N ALA A 256 -35.63 0.42 45.31
CA ALA A 256 -36.70 1.16 44.62
C ALA A 256 -36.16 2.39 43.82
N ASP A 257 -36.36 2.32 42.50
CA ASP A 257 -36.58 3.39 41.51
C ASP A 257 -37.78 4.33 41.91
N PRO A 258 -38.32 5.29 41.11
CA PRO A 258 -38.00 5.75 39.73
C PRO A 258 -38.13 7.29 39.52
N SER A 259 -38.07 7.68 38.23
CA SER A 259 -38.89 8.73 37.56
C SER A 259 -38.17 10.06 37.29
N GLY A 260 -38.13 10.62 36.08
CA GLY A 260 -38.71 10.23 34.80
C GLY A 260 -38.64 11.40 33.81
N ASN A 261 -38.51 11.05 32.51
CA ASN A 261 -39.15 11.68 31.33
C ASN A 261 -38.84 13.16 30.98
N LEU A 262 -38.87 13.65 29.74
CA LEU A 262 -39.57 13.28 28.49
C LEU A 262 -38.76 13.96 27.33
N ALA A 263 -38.44 13.25 26.24
CA ALA A 263 -39.07 13.36 24.90
C ALA A 263 -38.61 14.57 24.03
N THR A 264 -37.97 14.34 22.87
CA THR A 264 -38.59 14.10 21.52
C THR A 264 -38.36 15.36 20.68
N THR A 265 -37.82 15.40 19.46
CA THR A 265 -38.09 14.70 18.18
C THR A 265 -36.92 15.12 17.27
N GLY A 266 -36.21 14.31 16.49
CA GLY A 266 -36.66 13.53 15.35
C GLY A 266 -36.72 14.38 14.07
N SER A 267 -35.77 14.23 13.14
CA SER A 267 -36.08 14.15 11.70
C SER A 267 -34.89 13.70 10.85
N ARG A 268 -35.23 12.95 9.80
CA ARG A 268 -34.39 12.33 8.79
C ARG A 268 -33.71 13.37 7.90
N GLY A 269 -32.48 13.10 7.49
CA GLY A 269 -31.79 13.86 6.45
C GLY A 269 -30.48 13.20 6.06
N ILE A 270 -30.56 12.26 5.11
CA ILE A 270 -29.40 11.68 4.43
C ILE A 270 -28.72 12.83 3.69
N THR A 271 -27.63 13.35 4.24
CA THR A 271 -26.79 14.32 3.54
C THR A 271 -25.34 13.89 3.70
N HIS A 272 -24.85 13.22 2.65
CA HIS A 272 -23.44 13.07 2.35
C HIS A 272 -22.79 14.47 2.29
N LEU A 273 -22.28 14.94 3.42
CA LEU A 273 -21.35 16.07 3.44
C LEU A 273 -19.95 15.49 3.24
N ILE A 274 -19.64 15.27 1.96
CA ILE A 274 -18.27 15.30 1.49
C ILE A 274 -17.75 16.70 1.84
N PRO A 275 -16.76 16.87 2.73
CA PRO A 275 -16.08 18.15 2.80
C PRO A 275 -15.39 18.31 1.45
N LEU A 276 -15.91 19.23 0.62
CA LEU A 276 -15.23 19.77 -0.53
C LEU A 276 -13.85 20.24 -0.05
N ALA A 277 -12.84 19.42 -0.31
CA ALA A 277 -11.45 19.79 -0.17
C ALA A 277 -11.15 20.83 -1.25
N ALA A 278 -11.54 22.08 -0.97
CA ALA A 278 -11.08 23.26 -1.70
C ALA A 278 -9.61 23.51 -1.32
N GLY A 279 -8.73 22.62 -1.78
CA GLY A 279 -7.30 22.87 -1.85
C GLY A 279 -7.01 23.85 -2.98
N ALA A 280 -7.39 25.11 -2.80
CA ALA A 280 -6.98 26.20 -3.68
C ALA A 280 -5.51 26.52 -3.41
N VAL A 281 -4.61 25.79 -4.08
CA VAL A 281 -3.16 25.95 -3.95
C VAL A 281 -2.78 27.13 -4.86
N VAL A 282 -2.52 28.30 -4.24
CA VAL A 282 -2.11 29.56 -4.90
C VAL A 282 -0.62 29.50 -5.25
N LEU A 283 -0.21 28.75 -6.29
CA LEU A 283 1.18 28.77 -6.79
C LEU A 283 1.44 29.96 -7.73
N GLY A 284 0.43 30.83 -7.94
CA GLY A 284 0.52 31.99 -8.85
C GLY A 284 1.18 33.24 -8.30
N ALA A 285 1.36 33.38 -6.98
CA ALA A 285 1.85 34.64 -6.40
C ALA A 285 3.38 34.73 -6.28
N MET A 286 4.10 33.60 -6.25
CA MET A 286 5.55 33.60 -5.93
C MET A 286 6.47 33.79 -7.14
N ALA A 287 5.93 33.71 -8.36
CA ALA A 287 6.69 33.99 -9.57
C ALA A 287 7.00 35.48 -9.75
N VAL A 288 6.15 36.36 -9.20
CA VAL A 288 6.25 37.80 -9.46
C VAL A 288 7.25 38.47 -8.51
N THR A 289 7.35 38.04 -7.25
CA THR A 289 8.24 38.71 -6.27
C THR A 289 9.73 38.39 -6.44
N ALA A 290 10.10 37.21 -6.94
CA ALA A 290 11.50 36.87 -7.18
C ALA A 290 12.10 37.59 -8.40
N ALA A 291 11.30 37.85 -9.45
CA ALA A 291 11.76 38.55 -10.65
C ALA A 291 12.04 40.05 -10.40
N PHE A 292 11.34 40.68 -9.45
CA PHE A 292 11.55 42.10 -9.15
C PHE A 292 12.78 42.38 -8.27
N ARG A 293 13.22 41.44 -7.42
CA ARG A 293 14.42 41.66 -6.58
C ARG A 293 15.75 41.50 -7.34
N PHE A 294 15.78 40.78 -8.46
CA PHE A 294 16.99 40.69 -9.29
C PHE A 294 17.17 41.88 -10.24
N ARG A 295 16.08 42.57 -10.62
CA ARG A 295 16.15 43.73 -11.51
C ARG A 295 16.57 45.03 -10.79
N SER A 296 16.45 45.09 -9.47
CA SER A 296 16.83 46.29 -8.68
C SER A 296 18.30 46.36 -8.28
N ARG A 297 19.11 45.32 -8.55
CA ARG A 297 20.57 45.30 -8.25
C ARG A 297 21.46 45.61 -9.46
N SER A 298 20.86 46.03 -10.57
CA SER A 298 21.53 46.30 -11.86
C SER A 298 21.38 47.76 -12.33
N ARG A 299 21.20 48.71 -11.40
CA ARG A 299 21.36 50.14 -11.70
C ARG A 299 22.20 50.80 -10.61
#